data_AF-A0A1G3HE41-F1
#
_entry.id   AF-A0A1G3HE41-F1
#
_cell.length_a   1.000
_cell.length_b   1.000
_cell.length_c   1.000
_cell.angle_alpha   90.00
_cell.angle_beta   90.00
_cell.angle_gamma   90.00
#
_symmetry.space_group_name_H-M   'P 1'
#
loop_
_entity.id
_entity.type
_entity.pdbx_description
1 polymer ?
#
loop_
_entity_poly.entity_id
_entity_poly.type
_entity_poly.pdbx_seq_one_letter_code
_entity_poly.pdbx_strand_id
1 'polypeptide(L)' 'MLAAMVVILARCICVVPRLGPRRWTGHRAHFLALSGTYALMGGGAVGTALHLSWGPLLLMLAVSGWVIFDRRKPR' A
#
# COMPACT_ATOMS: atom_id res chain seq x y z
N MET A 1 -6.60 0.56 -17.54
CA MET A 1 -6.09 -0.35 -16.49
C MET A 1 -4.64 -0.03 -16.11
N LEU A 2 -3.70 -0.02 -17.07
CA LEU A 2 -2.30 0.39 -16.83
C LEU A 2 -2.14 1.79 -16.22
N ALA A 3 -2.88 2.79 -16.71
CA ALA A 3 -2.85 4.14 -16.15
C ALA A 3 -3.20 4.17 -14.64
N ALA A 4 -4.15 3.34 -14.20
CA ALA A 4 -4.52 3.24 -12.79
C ALA A 4 -3.39 2.62 -11.96
N MET A 5 -2.69 1.62 -12.49
CA MET A 5 -1.55 0.99 -11.81
C MET A 5 -0.35 1.93 -11.69
N VAL A 6 -0.09 2.75 -12.71
CA VAL A 6 0.93 3.81 -12.66
C VAL A 6 0.63 4.82 -11.56
N VAL A 7 -0.64 5.25 -11.45
CA VAL A 7 -1.06 6.18 -10.38
C VAL A 7 -0.89 5.56 -8.99
N ILE A 8 -1.25 4.28 -8.82
CA ILE A 8 -1.07 3.54 -7.56
C ILE A 8 0.42 3.47 -7.20
N LEU A 9 1.29 3.07 -8.14
CA LEU A 9 2.74 3.03 -7.90
C LEU A 9 3.31 4.40 -7.55
N ALA A 10 2.95 5.44 -8.31
CA ALA A 10 3.42 6.79 -8.05
C ALA A 10 3.03 7.27 -6.64
N ARG A 11 1.79 7.00 -6.21
CA ARG A 11 1.33 7.31 -4.85
C ARG A 11 2.09 6.51 -3.78
N CYS A 12 2.29 5.21 -3.98
CA CYS A 12 3.09 4.38 -3.07
C CYS A 12 4.51 4.94 -2.92
N ILE A 13 5.19 5.26 -4.02
CA ILE A 13 6.55 5.84 -4.02
C ILE A 13 6.58 7.19 -3.31
N CYS A 14 5.54 8.02 -3.43
CA CYS A 14 5.47 9.29 -2.72
C CYS A 14 5.21 9.16 -1.21
N VAL A 15 4.65 8.04 -0.75
CA VAL A 15 4.25 7.84 0.66
C VAL A 15 5.25 6.99 1.44
N VAL A 16 5.89 6.01 0.81
CA VAL A 16 6.91 5.13 1.41
C VAL A 16 8.04 5.91 2.10
N PRO A 17 8.64 6.97 1.51
CA PRO A 17 9.69 7.76 2.17
C PRO A 17 9.21 8.49 3.43
N ARG A 18 7.89 8.72 3.54
CA ARG A 18 7.27 9.35 4.71
C ARG A 18 6.98 8.35 5.82
N LEU A 19 6.98 7.05 5.51
CA LEU A 19 6.90 5.95 6.49
C LEU A 19 8.29 5.69 7.09
N GLY A 20 8.79 6.66 7.85
CA GLY A 20 10.01 6.48 8.64
C GLY A 20 9.69 5.95 10.04
N PRO A 21 10.43 4.95 10.58
CA PRO A 21 10.22 4.46 11.94
C PRO A 21 10.38 5.56 13.00
N ARG A 22 11.18 6.61 12.71
CA ARG A 22 11.35 7.79 13.56
C ARG A 22 10.16 8.75 13.58
N ARG A 23 9.29 8.73 12.56
CA ARG A 23 8.09 9.60 12.48
C ARG A 23 6.80 8.86 12.86
N TRP A 24 6.90 7.56 13.15
CA TRP A 24 5.76 6.73 13.52
C TRP A 24 5.49 6.82 15.03
N THR A 25 4.38 7.46 15.39
CA THR A 25 3.96 7.65 16.79
C THR A 25 3.07 6.51 17.32
N GLY A 26 2.75 5.52 16.48
CA GLY A 26 1.88 4.38 16.82
C GLY A 26 2.63 3.10 17.18
N HIS A 27 1.87 2.03 17.42
CA HIS A 27 2.42 0.70 17.74
C HIS A 27 3.24 0.13 16.58
N ARG A 28 4.39 -0.51 16.86
CA ARG A 28 5.29 -1.09 15.84
C ARG A 28 4.61 -2.15 14.95
N ALA A 29 3.69 -2.93 15.51
CA ALA A 29 2.90 -3.89 14.76
C ALA A 29 2.04 -3.23 13.67
N HIS A 30 1.48 -2.04 13.94
CA HIS A 30 0.71 -1.28 12.95
C HIS A 30 1.62 -0.70 11.85
N PHE A 31 2.84 -0.30 12.20
CA PHE A 31 3.82 0.14 11.21
C PHE A 31 4.17 -0.98 10.24
N LEU A 32 4.43 -2.19 10.76
CA LEU A 32 4.71 -3.37 9.95
C LEU A 32 3.52 -3.73 9.05
N ALA A 33 2.31 -3.76 9.61
CA ALA A 33 1.09 -4.03 8.84
C ALA A 33 0.84 -2.99 7.74
N LEU A 34 1.09 -1.71 8.03
CA LEU A 34 0.97 -0.64 7.04
C LEU A 34 2.05 -0.74 5.95
N SER A 35 3.29 -1.07 6.32
CA SER A 35 4.35 -1.28 5.33
C SER A 35 4.06 -2.47 4.41
N GLY A 36 3.51 -3.55 4.97
CA GLY A 36 3.07 -4.73 4.22
C GLY A 36 1.93 -4.41 3.25
N THR A 37 0.98 -3.55 3.64
CA THR A 37 -0.10 -3.13 2.73
C THR A 37 0.41 -2.30 1.56
N TYR A 38 1.37 -1.40 1.74
CA TYR A 38 2.02 -0.70 0.61
C TYR A 38 2.81 -1.65 -0.29
N ALA A 39 3.49 -2.65 0.27
CA ALA A 39 4.18 -3.68 -0.50
C ALA A 39 3.20 -4.52 -1.34
N LEU A 40 2.07 -4.93 -0.76
CA LEU A 40 0.97 -5.61 -1.45
C LEU A 40 0.35 -4.73 -2.54
N MET A 41 0.23 -3.43 -2.30
CA MET A 41 -0.32 -2.48 -3.28
C MET A 41 0.61 -2.34 -4.49
N GLY A 42 1.91 -2.22 -4.27
CA GLY A 42 2.91 -2.20 -5.34
C GLY A 42 2.99 -3.53 -6.09
N GLY A 43 3.08 -4.64 -5.36
CA GLY A 43 3.13 -5.99 -5.94
C GLY A 43 1.86 -6.36 -6.70
N GLY A 44 0.68 -6.01 -6.16
CA GLY A 44 -0.61 -6.21 -6.82
C GLY A 44 -0.77 -5.33 -8.06
N ALA A 45 -0.26 -4.10 -8.05
CA ALA A 45 -0.28 -3.21 -9.22
C ALA A 45 0.64 -3.71 -10.36
N VAL A 46 1.82 -4.24 -10.03
CA VAL A 46 2.70 -4.88 -11.02
C VAL A 46 2.09 -6.20 -11.50
N GLY A 47 1.57 -7.02 -10.59
CA GLY A 47 0.93 -8.29 -10.91
C GLY A 47 -0.28 -8.13 -11.83
N THR A 48 -1.12 -7.12 -11.59
CA THR A 48 -2.24 -6.79 -12.49
C THR A 48 -1.77 -6.26 -13.84
N ALA A 49 -0.73 -5.44 -13.88
CA ALA A 49 -0.16 -4.95 -15.15
C ALA A 49 0.40 -6.10 -16.00
N LEU A 50 0.94 -7.14 -15.37
CA LEU A 50 1.45 -8.36 -16.02
C LEU A 50 0.38 -9.45 -16.22
N HIS A 51 -0.91 -9.15 -15.97
CA HIS A 51 -2.02 -10.10 -16.07
C HIS A 51 -1.87 -11.38 -15.21
N LEU A 52 -1.19 -11.31 -14.06
CA LEU A 52 -1.21 -12.39 -13.08
C LEU A 52 -2.59 -12.48 -12.44
N SER A 53 -3.14 -13.70 -12.38
CA SER A 53 -4.46 -14.00 -11.79
C SER A 53 -4.63 -13.54 -10.34
N TRP A 54 -3.53 -13.50 -9.58
CA TRP A 54 -3.51 -13.08 -8.17
C TRP A 54 -3.38 -11.57 -7.98
N GLY A 55 -3.04 -10.81 -9.04
CA GLY A 55 -2.83 -9.36 -8.96
C GLY A 55 -4.04 -8.58 -8.40
N PRO A 56 -5.26 -8.79 -8.93
CA PRO A 56 -6.44 -8.07 -8.45
C PRO A 56 -6.79 -8.41 -6.99
N LEU A 57 -6.59 -9.67 -6.58
CA LEU A 57 -6.79 -10.12 -5.20
C LEU A 57 -5.81 -9.44 -4.24
N LEU A 58 -4.54 -9.33 -4.64
CA LEU A 58 -3.50 -8.63 -3.86
C LEU A 58 -3.84 -7.14 -3.69
N LEU A 59 -4.38 -6.49 -4.73
CA LEU A 59 -4.86 -5.11 -4.63
C LEU A 59 -6.02 -4.96 -3.65
N MET A 60 -7.00 -5.87 -3.68
CA MET A 60 -8.13 -5.85 -2.73
C MET A 60 -7.67 -6.06 -1.28
N LEU A 61 -6.72 -6.96 -1.05
CA LEU A 61 -6.09 -7.15 0.27
C LEU A 61 -5.30 -5.91 0.70
N ALA A 62 -4.57 -5.29 -0.22
CA ALA A 62 -3.82 -4.07 0.05
C ALA A 62 -4.74 -2.91 0.46
N VAL A 63 -5.86 -2.71 -0.25
CA VAL A 63 -6.84 -1.64 0.03
C VAL A 63 -7.55 -1.89 1.35
N SER A 64 -8.00 -3.11 1.63
CA SER A 64 -8.66 -3.44 2.90
C SER A 64 -7.72 -3.25 4.09
N GLY A 65 -6.48 -3.73 3.99
CA GLY A 65 -5.48 -3.48 5.02
C GLY A 65 -5.14 -1.98 5.15
N TRP A 66 -5.10 -1.23 4.05
CA TRP A 66 -4.88 0.22 4.11
C TRP A 66 -5.98 0.92 4.91
N VAL A 67 -7.26 0.58 4.69
CA VAL A 67 -8.38 1.13 5.48
C VAL A 67 -8.28 0.80 6.97
N ILE A 68 -7.82 -0.42 7.32
CA ILE A 68 -7.72 -0.87 8.72
C ILE A 68 -6.53 -0.23 9.44
N PHE A 69 -5.38 -0.13 8.76
CA PHE A 69 -4.11 0.27 9.37
C PHE A 69 -3.77 1.75 9.17
N ASP A 70 -4.34 2.43 8.18
CA ASP A 70 -4.15 3.87 7.97
C ASP A 70 -4.99 4.67 8.97
N ARG A 71 -4.49 4.74 10.21
CA ARG A 71 -5.07 5.59 11.27
C ARG A 71 -4.63 7.05 11.17
N ARG A 72 -4.20 7.52 9.99
CA ARG A 72 -3.96 8.94 9.75
C ARG A 72 -5.31 9.64 9.73
N LYS A 73 -5.83 10.00 10.91
CA LYS A 73 -6.99 10.89 11.01
C LYS A 73 -6.66 12.16 10.22
N PRO A 74 -7.47 12.56 9.23
CA PRO A 74 -7.41 13.94 8.76
C PRO A 74 -7.68 14.82 9.99
N ARG A 75 -6.73 15.70 10.31
CA ARG A 75 -6.99 16.80 11.24
C ARG A 75 -7.84 17.83 10.53
#